data_AF-R1B9N4-F1
#
_entry.id   AF-R1B9N4-F1
#
_cell.length_a   1.000
_cell.length_b   1.000
_cell.length_c   1.000
_cell.angle_alpha   90.00
_cell.angle_beta   90.00
_cell.angle_gamma   90.00
#
_symmetry.space_group_name_H-M   'P 1'
#
loop_
_entity.id
_entity.type
_entity.pdbx_description
1 polymer ?
#
loop_
_entity_poly.entity_id
_entity_poly.type
_entity_poly.pdbx_seq_one_letter_code
_entity_poly.pdbx_strand_id
1 'polypeptide(L)'
;MVALAGALFNALSGSGWGRALLLRQPALFTLGAFSDEGPSEERLAATSWKSVFFGRGWSDATPDSPPSASFDRAATVLVSGPEPGYIATALMFLSMARFIKEERRRLPIVGGVFTPGGLVGSGGAAAITALVDALRAVGIRFEVEEALHATDDSRTQLGVWGPPAAARSKL
;
A
#
# COMPACT_ATOMS: atom_id res chain seq x y z
N MET A 1 0.16 -31.57 -5.63
CA MET A 1 1.50 -31.00 -5.37
C MET A 1 1.44 -29.79 -4.42
N VAL A 2 0.69 -28.73 -4.74
CA VAL A 2 0.57 -27.52 -3.89
C VAL A 2 0.06 -27.83 -2.47
N ALA A 3 -0.98 -28.66 -2.34
CA ALA A 3 -1.52 -29.04 -1.03
C ALA A 3 -0.52 -29.82 -0.15
N LEU A 4 0.32 -30.68 -0.75
CA LEU A 4 1.36 -31.42 -0.04
C LEU A 4 2.48 -30.51 0.43
N ALA A 5 2.93 -29.58 -0.42
CA ALA A 5 3.92 -28.57 -0.05
C ALA A 5 3.41 -27.67 1.09
N GLY A 6 2.14 -27.25 1.02
CA GLY A 6 1.50 -26.49 2.09
C GLY A 6 1.39 -27.25 3.41
N ALA A 7 0.99 -28.53 3.36
CA ALA A 7 0.93 -29.39 4.55
C ALA A 7 2.31 -29.62 5.18
N LEU A 8 3.34 -29.85 4.35
CA LEU A 8 4.73 -30.00 4.79
C LEU A 8 5.25 -28.71 5.42
N PHE A 9 5.04 -27.57 4.76
CA PHE A 9 5.42 -26.28 5.30
C PHE A 9 4.73 -26.01 6.64
N ASN A 10 3.42 -26.28 6.74
CA ASN A 10 2.67 -26.12 7.98
C ASN A 10 3.26 -26.98 9.12
N ALA A 11 3.53 -28.26 8.85
CA ALA A 11 4.14 -29.18 9.82
C ALA A 11 5.53 -28.71 10.29
N LEU A 12 6.39 -28.27 9.36
CA LEU A 12 7.74 -27.79 9.67
C LEU A 12 7.70 -26.46 10.42
N SER A 13 6.81 -25.54 10.03
CA SER A 13 6.69 -24.21 10.62
C SER A 13 6.24 -24.23 12.09
N GLY A 14 5.51 -25.28 12.51
CA GLY A 14 5.05 -25.46 13.89
C GLY A 14 6.15 -25.80 14.91
N SER A 15 7.35 -26.21 14.46
CA SER A 15 8.46 -26.59 15.36
C SER A 15 9.66 -25.65 15.22
N GLY A 16 10.44 -25.45 16.29
CA GLY A 16 11.64 -24.62 16.24
C GLY A 16 12.70 -25.14 15.25
N TRP A 17 12.91 -26.45 15.25
CA TRP A 17 13.82 -27.11 14.32
C TRP A 17 13.36 -26.99 12.86
N GLY A 18 12.07 -27.20 12.58
CA GLY A 18 11.55 -27.11 11.22
C GLY A 18 11.61 -25.68 10.67
N ARG A 19 11.32 -24.66 11.48
CA ARG A 19 11.57 -23.25 11.09
C ARG A 19 13.03 -22.99 10.79
N ALA A 20 13.95 -23.48 11.63
CA ALA A 20 15.38 -23.32 11.38
C ALA A 20 15.81 -24.01 10.07
N LEU A 21 15.24 -25.18 9.75
CA LEU A 21 15.48 -25.88 8.49
C LEU A 21 14.94 -25.09 7.28
N LEU A 22 13.70 -24.61 7.36
CA LEU A 22 13.06 -23.80 6.31
C LEU A 22 13.88 -22.53 6.00
N LEU A 23 14.38 -21.86 7.04
CA LEU A 23 15.16 -20.63 6.90
C LEU A 23 16.59 -20.88 6.39
N ARG A 24 17.19 -22.05 6.63
CA ARG A 24 18.57 -22.37 6.18
C ARG A 24 18.64 -22.89 4.76
N GLN A 25 17.52 -23.31 4.18
CA GLN A 25 17.45 -23.88 2.83
C GLN A 25 16.23 -23.32 2.06
N PRO A 26 16.09 -21.98 1.96
CA PRO A 26 14.91 -21.38 1.34
C PRO A 26 14.74 -21.83 -0.12
N ALA A 27 15.83 -21.99 -0.87
CA ALA A 27 15.80 -22.47 -2.25
C ALA A 27 15.21 -23.89 -2.38
N LEU A 28 15.51 -24.79 -1.43
CA LEU A 28 14.96 -26.15 -1.45
C LEU A 28 13.44 -26.14 -1.25
N PHE A 29 12.97 -25.40 -0.25
CA PHE A 29 11.55 -25.39 0.15
C PHE A 29 10.67 -24.49 -0.72
N THR A 30 11.28 -23.62 -1.52
CA THR A 30 10.59 -22.74 -2.45
C THR A 30 10.84 -23.13 -3.92
N LEU A 31 11.49 -24.27 -4.16
CA LEU A 31 11.86 -24.76 -5.49
C LEU A 31 12.63 -23.70 -6.31
N GLY A 32 13.52 -22.97 -5.65
CA GLY A 32 14.34 -21.91 -6.24
C GLY A 32 13.62 -20.57 -6.44
N ALA A 33 12.37 -20.43 -5.99
CA ALA A 33 11.66 -19.14 -6.06
C ALA A 33 12.28 -18.09 -5.13
N PHE A 34 12.85 -18.51 -4.01
CA PHE A 34 13.59 -17.66 -3.08
C PHE A 34 14.97 -18.27 -2.79
N SER A 35 15.98 -17.43 -2.64
CA SER A 35 17.33 -17.84 -2.24
C SER A 35 17.94 -16.80 -1.30
N ASP A 36 19.08 -17.14 -0.69
CA ASP A 36 19.77 -16.25 0.24
C ASP A 36 20.39 -15.04 -0.48
N GLU A 37 20.65 -15.14 -1.78
CA GLU A 37 21.21 -14.08 -2.62
C GLU A 37 20.18 -13.01 -3.01
N GLY A 38 18.88 -13.31 -2.89
CA GLY A 38 17.81 -12.40 -3.30
C GLY A 38 17.69 -12.21 -4.82
N PRO A 39 16.84 -11.28 -5.28
CA PRO A 39 16.69 -10.96 -6.70
C PRO A 39 17.92 -10.22 -7.26
N SER A 40 18.25 -10.45 -8.54
CA SER A 40 19.33 -9.72 -9.21
C SER A 40 18.99 -8.25 -9.41
N GLU A 41 20.03 -7.39 -9.46
CA GLU A 41 19.88 -5.95 -9.69
C GLU A 41 19.13 -5.64 -10.99
N GLU A 42 19.39 -6.40 -12.06
CA GLU A 42 18.68 -6.25 -13.35
C GLU A 42 17.18 -6.51 -13.20
N ARG A 43 16.78 -7.55 -12.46
CA ARG A 43 15.37 -7.84 -12.19
C ARG A 43 14.73 -6.75 -11.35
N LEU A 44 15.44 -6.25 -10.34
CA LEU A 44 14.96 -5.14 -9.52
C LEU A 44 14.77 -3.88 -10.37
N ALA A 45 15.71 -3.56 -11.25
CA ALA A 45 15.63 -2.40 -12.14
C ALA A 45 14.51 -2.51 -13.19
N ALA A 46 14.23 -3.73 -13.68
CA ALA A 46 13.16 -3.99 -14.63
C ALA A 46 11.77 -4.11 -14.00
N THR A 47 11.68 -4.22 -12.66
CA THR A 47 10.42 -4.39 -11.95
C THR A 47 9.88 -3.04 -11.47
N SER A 48 8.58 -2.84 -11.64
CA SER A 48 7.85 -1.69 -11.10
C SER A 48 6.52 -2.15 -10.53
N TRP A 49 5.91 -1.30 -9.72
CA TRP A 49 4.62 -1.58 -9.11
C TRP A 49 3.63 -0.45 -9.38
N LYS A 50 2.36 -0.83 -9.43
CA LYS A 50 1.21 0.07 -9.49
C LYS A 50 0.07 -0.51 -8.65
N SER A 51 -0.48 0.30 -7.76
CA SER A 51 -1.67 0.02 -6.96
C SER A 51 -2.76 1.04 -7.24
N VAL A 52 -4.01 0.58 -7.21
CA VAL A 52 -5.20 1.42 -7.36
C VAL A 52 -5.99 1.39 -6.07
N PHE A 53 -6.23 2.56 -5.49
CA PHE A 53 -7.04 2.74 -4.29
C PHE A 53 -8.36 3.38 -4.69
N PHE A 54 -9.46 2.82 -4.21
CA PHE A 54 -10.81 3.33 -4.45
C PHE A 54 -11.38 3.84 -3.13
N GLY A 55 -11.74 5.11 -3.08
CA GLY A 55 -12.40 5.76 -1.94
C GLY A 55 -13.79 6.23 -2.33
N ARG A 56 -14.76 6.05 -1.43
CA ARG A 56 -16.10 6.65 -1.49
C ARG A 56 -16.33 7.43 -0.20
N GLY A 57 -17.01 8.56 -0.29
CA GLY A 57 -17.25 9.45 0.84
C GLY A 57 -18.53 10.25 0.69
N TRP A 58 -18.79 11.11 1.68
CA TRP A 58 -19.91 12.03 1.73
C TRP A 58 -19.38 13.46 1.77
N SER A 59 -19.91 14.38 0.96
CA SER A 59 -19.51 15.79 1.03
C SER A 59 -20.01 16.48 2.29
N ASP A 60 -21.12 15.98 2.85
CA ASP A 60 -21.84 16.63 3.94
C ASP A 60 -21.60 15.93 5.29
N ALA A 61 -20.72 14.93 5.33
CA ALA A 61 -20.37 14.27 6.58
C ALA A 61 -19.57 15.22 7.48
N THR A 62 -20.02 15.32 8.73
CA THR A 62 -19.27 15.95 9.82
C THR A 62 -19.04 14.92 10.92
N PRO A 63 -18.01 15.08 11.78
CA PRO A 63 -17.74 14.12 12.86
C PRO A 63 -18.94 13.82 13.76
N ASP A 64 -19.83 14.82 13.92
CA ASP A 64 -20.98 14.77 14.82
C ASP A 64 -22.31 14.46 14.11
N SER A 65 -22.31 14.36 12.78
CA SER A 65 -23.53 14.09 12.00
C SER A 65 -23.32 12.90 11.07
N PRO A 66 -23.97 11.75 11.34
CA PRO A 66 -23.91 10.62 10.44
C PRO A 66 -24.61 10.98 9.12
N PRO A 67 -23.96 10.74 7.97
CA PRO A 67 -24.54 11.07 6.67
C PRO A 67 -25.81 10.25 6.41
N SER A 68 -26.86 10.93 5.95
CA SER A 68 -28.19 10.34 5.73
C SER A 68 -28.38 9.75 4.32
N ALA A 69 -27.49 10.07 3.38
CA ALA A 69 -27.56 9.67 1.98
C ALA A 69 -26.51 8.61 1.62
N SER A 70 -26.60 8.07 0.40
CA SER A 70 -25.52 7.26 -0.19
C SER A 70 -24.27 8.12 -0.44
N PHE A 71 -23.12 7.47 -0.64
CA PHE A 71 -21.87 8.16 -0.99
C PHE A 71 -22.06 9.04 -2.23
N ASP A 72 -21.78 10.34 -2.12
CA ASP A 72 -21.87 11.33 -3.20
C ASP A 72 -20.48 11.71 -3.76
N ARG A 73 -19.41 11.28 -3.10
CA ARG A 73 -18.02 11.46 -3.51
C ARG A 73 -17.35 10.12 -3.82
N ALA A 74 -16.52 10.12 -4.85
CA ALA A 74 -15.62 9.03 -5.15
C ALA A 74 -14.25 9.56 -5.62
N ALA A 75 -13.19 8.91 -5.17
CA ALA A 75 -11.83 9.17 -5.59
C ALA A 75 -11.14 7.86 -5.96
N THR A 76 -10.46 7.84 -7.10
CA THR A 76 -9.55 6.77 -7.48
C THR A 76 -8.13 7.32 -7.41
N VAL A 77 -7.27 6.68 -6.61
CA VAL A 77 -5.88 7.07 -6.46
C VAL A 77 -4.99 5.98 -7.00
N LEU A 78 -4.15 6.32 -7.97
CA LEU A 78 -3.09 5.47 -8.48
C LEU A 78 -1.81 5.80 -7.72
N VAL A 79 -1.16 4.76 -7.19
CA VAL A 79 0.19 4.89 -6.63
C VAL A 79 1.11 3.96 -7.41
N SER A 80 2.22 4.48 -7.91
CA SER A 80 3.20 3.69 -8.64
C SER A 80 4.62 4.02 -8.23
N GLY A 81 5.54 3.09 -8.48
CA GLY A 81 6.93 3.24 -8.10
C GLY A 81 7.82 2.14 -8.67
N PRO A 82 9.10 2.11 -8.25
CA PRO A 82 10.02 1.05 -8.60
C PRO A 82 9.61 -0.26 -7.91
N GLU A 83 10.47 -1.28 -8.00
CA GLU A 83 10.24 -2.58 -7.40
C GLU A 83 9.75 -2.48 -5.94
N PRO A 84 8.61 -3.13 -5.60
CA PRO A 84 7.90 -2.87 -4.35
C PRO A 84 8.58 -3.44 -3.09
N GLY A 85 9.28 -4.56 -3.19
CA GLY A 85 9.80 -5.32 -2.04
C GLY A 85 11.06 -4.72 -1.42
N TYR A 86 11.98 -4.22 -2.24
CA TYR A 86 13.29 -3.74 -1.82
C TYR A 86 13.42 -2.23 -2.04
N ILE A 87 13.19 -1.76 -3.27
CA ILE A 87 13.50 -0.37 -3.62
C ILE A 87 12.44 0.58 -3.06
N ALA A 88 11.19 0.43 -3.47
CA ALA A 88 10.12 1.35 -3.09
C ALA A 88 9.91 1.37 -1.57
N THR A 89 9.90 0.19 -0.93
CA THR A 89 9.73 0.09 0.53
C THR A 89 10.85 0.80 1.28
N ALA A 90 12.12 0.60 0.92
CA ALA A 90 13.23 1.31 1.55
C ALA A 90 13.12 2.83 1.38
N LEU A 91 12.77 3.30 0.18
CA LEU A 91 12.56 4.72 -0.11
C LEU A 91 11.42 5.33 0.70
N MET A 92 10.30 4.60 0.85
CA MET A 92 9.17 5.04 1.67
C MET A 92 9.55 5.19 3.15
N PHE A 93 10.24 4.20 3.73
CA PHE A 93 10.70 4.28 5.13
C PHE A 93 11.70 5.40 5.36
N LEU A 94 12.67 5.57 4.46
CA LEU A 94 13.66 6.65 4.56
C LEU A 94 12.99 8.02 4.43
N SER A 95 12.07 8.17 3.48
CA SER A 95 11.30 9.41 3.29
C SER A 95 10.48 9.74 4.53
N MET A 96 9.83 8.73 5.13
CA MET A 96 9.08 8.90 6.38
C MET A 96 9.98 9.29 7.54
N ALA A 97 11.14 8.65 7.70
CA ALA A 97 12.09 8.99 8.76
C ALA A 97 12.60 10.43 8.63
N ARG A 98 12.94 10.87 7.41
CA ARG A 98 13.33 12.26 7.12
C ARG A 98 12.19 13.23 7.39
N PHE A 99 10.99 12.94 6.89
CA PHE A 99 9.79 13.73 7.13
C PHE A 99 9.53 13.92 8.63
N ILE A 100 9.52 12.86 9.45
CA ILE A 100 9.28 12.97 10.89
C ILE A 100 10.33 13.85 11.56
N LYS A 101 11.59 13.75 11.14
CA LYS A 101 12.70 14.55 11.67
C LYS A 101 12.56 16.03 11.31
N GLU A 102 12.25 16.34 10.06
CA GLU A 102 12.21 17.70 9.51
C GLU A 102 10.90 18.42 9.86
N GLU A 103 9.78 17.69 9.83
CA GLU A 103 8.42 18.21 10.03
C GLU A 103 7.93 18.05 11.47
N ARG A 104 8.82 17.72 12.41
CA ARG A 104 8.49 17.46 13.82
C ARG A 104 7.63 18.55 14.45
N ARG A 105 7.84 19.82 14.08
CA ARG A 105 7.09 20.98 14.60
C ARG A 105 5.66 21.06 14.06
N ARG A 106 5.39 20.50 12.88
CA ARG A 106 4.05 20.45 12.26
C ARG A 106 3.22 19.27 12.78
N LEU A 107 3.84 18.31 13.47
CA LEU A 107 3.18 17.14 14.02
C LEU A 107 2.81 17.40 15.50
N PRO A 108 1.53 17.62 15.86
CA PRO A 108 1.10 17.94 17.22
C PRO A 108 1.09 16.70 18.14
N ILE A 109 2.22 15.99 18.20
CA ILE A 109 2.36 14.73 18.94
C ILE A 109 3.48 14.83 19.99
N VAL A 110 3.11 14.63 21.25
CA VAL A 110 4.02 14.69 22.41
C VAL A 110 4.75 13.35 22.61
N GLY A 111 4.12 12.23 22.24
CA GLY A 111 4.68 10.88 22.31
C GLY A 111 3.62 9.82 22.00
N GLY A 112 4.01 8.54 21.95
CA GLY A 112 3.10 7.41 21.71
C GLY A 112 3.43 6.60 20.45
N VAL A 113 2.55 5.66 20.11
CA VAL A 113 2.64 4.81 18.92
C VAL A 113 1.53 5.23 17.95
N PHE A 114 1.90 5.53 16.72
CA PHE A 114 0.97 6.02 15.71
C PHE A 114 1.09 5.18 14.44
N THR A 115 -0.04 4.98 13.77
CA THR A 115 -0.02 4.54 12.38
C THR A 115 0.52 5.68 11.51
N PRO A 116 1.19 5.38 10.38
CA PRO A 116 1.65 6.40 9.43
C PRO A 116 0.57 7.42 9.07
N GLY A 117 -0.64 6.95 8.74
CA GLY A 117 -1.77 7.82 8.37
C GLY A 117 -2.24 8.72 9.52
N GLY A 118 -2.35 8.18 10.74
CA GLY A 118 -2.74 8.97 11.91
C GLY A 118 -1.69 10.02 12.29
N LEU A 119 -0.41 9.65 12.20
CA LEU A 119 0.70 10.56 12.47
C LEU A 119 0.71 11.73 11.49
N VAL A 120 0.73 11.45 10.19
CA VAL A 120 0.83 12.49 9.15
C VAL A 120 -0.46 13.31 9.09
N GLY A 121 -1.61 12.65 9.22
CA GLY A 121 -2.92 13.31 9.26
C GLY A 121 -3.07 14.30 10.40
N SER A 122 -2.43 14.05 11.56
CA SER A 122 -2.44 14.99 12.69
C SER A 122 -1.82 16.35 12.37
N GLY A 123 -0.91 16.42 11.40
CA GLY A 123 -0.31 17.67 10.91
C GLY A 123 -1.11 18.37 9.81
N GLY A 124 -2.31 17.86 9.48
CA GLY A 124 -3.21 18.43 8.49
C GLY A 124 -2.70 18.35 7.04
N ALA A 125 -3.34 19.11 6.15
CA ALA A 125 -3.06 19.08 4.71
C ALA A 125 -1.61 19.45 4.34
N ALA A 126 -0.99 20.36 5.11
CA ALA A 126 0.39 20.78 4.88
C ALA A 126 1.38 19.62 5.13
N ALA A 127 1.20 18.85 6.21
CA ALA A 127 2.02 17.68 6.51
C ALA A 127 1.84 16.57 5.47
N ILE A 128 0.60 16.32 5.05
CA ILE A 128 0.29 15.35 3.99
C ILE A 128 0.99 15.74 2.69
N THR A 129 0.90 17.02 2.29
CA THR A 129 1.52 17.52 1.06
C THR A 129 3.04 17.38 1.11
N ALA A 130 3.67 17.78 2.21
CA ALA A 130 5.12 17.67 2.38
C ALA A 130 5.62 16.22 2.26
N LEU A 131 4.92 15.25 2.86
CA LEU A 131 5.28 13.84 2.71
C LEU A 131 5.07 13.33 1.28
N VAL A 132 3.94 13.67 0.65
CA VAL A 132 3.66 13.28 -0.74
C VAL A 132 4.71 13.81 -1.70
N ASP A 133 5.16 15.05 -1.51
CA ASP A 133 6.20 15.65 -2.34
C ASP A 133 7.57 15.00 -2.10
N ALA A 134 7.91 14.69 -0.85
CA ALA A 134 9.12 13.93 -0.54
C ALA A 134 9.13 12.53 -1.21
N LEU A 135 7.98 11.85 -1.20
CA LEU A 135 7.81 10.55 -1.84
C LEU A 135 7.89 10.66 -3.38
N ARG A 136 7.33 11.71 -3.98
CA ARG A 136 7.46 12.00 -5.41
C ARG A 136 8.91 12.23 -5.81
N ALA A 137 9.67 12.97 -4.99
CA ALA A 137 11.08 13.26 -5.26
C ALA A 137 11.96 12.00 -5.34
N VAL A 138 11.54 10.90 -4.70
CA VAL A 138 12.24 9.60 -4.75
C VAL A 138 11.59 8.60 -5.72
N GLY A 139 10.66 9.05 -6.57
CA GLY A 139 10.07 8.22 -7.63
C GLY A 139 8.79 7.47 -7.26
N ILE A 140 8.16 7.77 -6.12
CA ILE A 140 6.82 7.27 -5.78
C ILE A 140 5.77 8.26 -6.29
N ARG A 141 5.02 7.87 -7.33
CA ARG A 141 4.06 8.74 -8.01
C ARG A 141 2.65 8.53 -7.47
N PHE A 142 1.91 9.63 -7.40
CA PHE A 142 0.51 9.68 -6.97
C PHE A 142 -0.31 10.40 -8.04
N GLU A 143 -1.31 9.71 -8.59
CA GLU A 143 -2.25 10.24 -9.57
C GLU A 143 -3.67 10.13 -8.98
N VAL A 144 -4.45 11.21 -9.04
CA VAL A 144 -5.80 11.26 -8.48
C VAL A 144 -6.79 11.51 -9.60
N GLU A 145 -7.73 10.58 -9.77
CA GLU A 145 -8.91 10.75 -10.61
C GLU A 145 -10.12 10.90 -9.68
N GLU A 146 -10.61 12.13 -9.51
CA GLU A 146 -11.81 12.42 -8.72
C GLU A 146 -13.04 12.39 -9.63
N ALA A 147 -14.04 11.57 -9.27
CA ALA A 147 -15.31 11.52 -9.96
C ALA A 147 -16.37 12.20 -9.08
N LEU A 148 -16.83 13.37 -9.50
CA LEU A 148 -18.04 13.97 -8.98
C LEU A 148 -19.22 13.23 -9.60
N HIS A 149 -20.06 12.62 -8.77
CA HIS A 149 -21.23 11.77 -9.09
C HIS A 149 -20.95 10.26 -9.05
N ALA A 150 -21.41 9.65 -7.96
CA ALA A 150 -21.66 8.22 -7.88
C ALA A 150 -22.89 7.84 -8.74
N THR A 151 -22.75 7.90 -10.07
CA THR A 151 -23.68 7.20 -10.97
C THR A 151 -23.01 5.93 -11.43
N ASP A 152 -23.14 4.86 -10.64
CA ASP A 152 -23.52 3.52 -11.11
C ASP A 152 -23.49 2.52 -9.94
N ASP A 153 -24.55 2.53 -9.13
CA ASP A 153 -24.73 1.58 -8.01
C ASP A 153 -25.13 0.17 -8.51
N SER A 154 -25.34 -0.03 -9.82
CA SER A 154 -25.73 -1.33 -10.39
C SER A 154 -24.58 -2.35 -10.40
N ARG A 155 -23.32 -1.88 -10.40
CA ARG A 155 -22.12 -2.75 -10.45
C ARG A 155 -21.82 -3.40 -9.09
N THR A 156 -22.16 -2.71 -8.01
CA THR A 156 -21.97 -3.19 -6.63
C THR A 156 -23.01 -4.25 -6.27
N GLN A 157 -24.26 -4.12 -6.76
CA GLN A 157 -25.30 -5.15 -6.59
C GLN A 157 -24.98 -6.47 -7.33
N LEU A 158 -24.14 -6.41 -8.38
CA LEU A 158 -23.72 -7.58 -9.15
C LEU A 158 -22.45 -8.25 -8.62
N GLY A 159 -21.87 -7.78 -7.51
CA GLY A 159 -20.63 -8.35 -6.96
C GLY A 159 -19.40 -8.18 -7.86
N VAL A 160 -19.48 -7.29 -8.86
CA VAL A 160 -18.40 -7.06 -9.82
C VAL A 160 -17.46 -6.00 -9.26
N TRP A 161 -16.49 -6.44 -8.45
CA TRP A 161 -15.42 -5.59 -7.96
C TRP A 161 -14.37 -5.37 -9.07
N GLY A 162 -14.10 -4.11 -9.39
CA GLY A 162 -13.04 -3.74 -10.35
C GLY A 162 -13.17 -2.32 -10.88
N PRO A 163 -12.10 -1.78 -11.50
CA PRO A 163 -12.06 -0.42 -12.02
C PRO A 163 -13.16 -0.19 -13.08
N PRO A 164 -13.69 1.05 -13.18
CA PRO A 164 -14.64 1.41 -14.23
C PRO A 164 -14.05 1.09 -15.61
N ALA A 165 -14.89 0.77 -16.59
CA ALA A 165 -14.45 0.33 -17.92
C ALA A 165 -13.48 1.33 -18.59
N ALA A 166 -13.64 2.63 -18.30
CA ALA A 166 -12.73 3.68 -18.76
C ALA A 166 -11.30 3.55 -18.19
N ALA A 167 -11.16 3.16 -16.92
CA ALA A 167 -9.86 3.00 -16.25
C ALA A 167 -9.13 1.70 -16.65
N ARG A 168 -9.84 0.69 -17.18
CA ARG A 168 -9.24 -0.54 -17.71
C ARG A 168 -8.39 -0.31 -18.97
N SER A 169 -8.67 0.74 -19.73
CA SER A 169 -7.85 1.11 -20.89
C SER A 169 -6.48 1.69 -20.53
N LYS A 170 -6.30 2.11 -19.26
CA LYS A 170 -5.08 2.73 -18.73
C LYS A 170 -4.35 1.84 -17.69
N LEU A 171 -4.80 0.60 -17.49
CA LEU A 171 -4.22 -0.33 -16.53
C LEU A 171 -3.22 -1.26 -17.19
#